data_AF-A0A970GYX7-F1
#
_entry.id   AF-A0A970GYX7-F1
#
_cell.length_a   1.000
_cell.length_b   1.000
_cell.length_c   1.000
_cell.angle_alpha   90.00
_cell.angle_beta   90.00
_cell.angle_gamma   90.00
#
_symmetry.space_group_name_H-M   'P 1'
#
loop_
_entity.id
_entity.type
_entity.pdbx_description
1 polymer ?
#
loop_
_entity_poly.entity_id
_entity_poly.type
_entity_poly.pdbx_seq_one_letter_code
_entity_poly.pdbx_strand_id
1 'polypeptide(L)'
;YCDGKTMGYAVALSTSMKRKSVNYSKVWYIIFEEFMVDGVTSRYLGPGTNEVSIFENFYETVARLRNNVRVFFIANAFSMVNIYFVHYGIRLKPPFKTYNKFGEIMVCIWQDQSYREAKKATRFYSIVKGTEFAEHAYENKFFMDSDHFIKKRDKESEFHFAITYMGKTYGIWVNWNIGVYYVSNKHGGLTAYNNIAMSLEDNRPNNINIRRVRNMPFMQAFRKAVDENNVFYDNLETYAMLKEVVYLMRTIT
;
A
#
# COMPACT_ATOMS: atom_id res chain seq x y z
N TYR A 1 -16.16 29.49 6.60
CA TYR A 1 -16.66 30.72 5.97
C TYR A 1 -15.57 31.77 6.04
N CYS A 2 -15.48 32.67 5.06
CA CYS A 2 -14.64 33.87 5.10
C CYS A 2 -15.52 35.05 4.70
N ASP A 3 -15.51 36.11 5.50
CA ASP A 3 -16.41 37.27 5.36
C ASP A 3 -17.89 36.89 5.16
N GLY A 4 -18.37 35.93 5.95
CA GLY A 4 -19.75 35.43 5.89
C GLY A 4 -20.09 34.58 4.66
N LYS A 5 -19.14 34.34 3.75
CA LYS A 5 -19.34 33.52 2.55
C LYS A 5 -18.68 32.15 2.69
N THR A 6 -19.30 31.13 2.10
CA THR A 6 -18.73 29.78 2.08
C THR A 6 -17.43 29.80 1.28
N MET A 7 -16.31 29.49 1.93
CA MET A 7 -14.96 29.47 1.31
C MET A 7 -14.45 28.04 1.08
N GLY A 8 -15.11 27.03 1.64
CA GLY A 8 -14.69 25.64 1.52
C GLY A 8 -15.58 24.70 2.34
N TYR A 9 -15.28 23.41 2.23
CA TYR A 9 -16.01 22.34 2.91
C TYR A 9 -15.02 21.39 3.55
N ALA A 10 -15.24 21.05 4.82
CA ALA A 10 -14.55 19.94 5.48
C ALA A 10 -15.38 18.67 5.26
N VAL A 11 -14.77 17.67 4.61
CA VAL A 11 -15.43 16.40 4.28
C VAL A 11 -14.55 15.25 4.76
N ALA A 12 -15.08 14.44 5.66
CA ALA A 12 -14.45 13.16 5.99
C ALA A 12 -14.75 12.16 4.86
N LEU A 13 -13.72 11.57 4.27
CA LEU A 13 -13.87 10.68 3.11
C LEU A 13 -14.80 9.50 3.41
N SER A 14 -14.77 8.96 4.64
CA SER A 14 -15.63 7.89 5.14
C SER A 14 -17.14 8.21 5.10
N THR A 15 -17.50 9.49 5.09
CA THR A 15 -18.91 9.95 5.06
C THR A 15 -19.24 10.75 3.80
N SER A 16 -18.29 10.90 2.87
CA SER A 16 -18.40 11.71 1.66
C SER A 16 -19.61 11.33 0.81
N MET A 17 -19.90 10.03 0.71
CA MET A 17 -21.03 9.50 -0.05
C MET A 17 -22.40 9.95 0.48
N LYS A 18 -22.51 10.28 1.77
CA LYS A 18 -23.75 10.83 2.37
C LYS A 18 -23.95 12.31 2.05
N ARG A 19 -22.93 13.00 1.54
CA ARG A 19 -22.92 14.45 1.26
C ARG A 19 -23.04 14.79 -0.23
N LYS A 20 -23.57 13.88 -1.06
CA LYS A 20 -23.80 14.12 -2.49
C LYS A 20 -24.74 15.29 -2.79
N SER A 21 -25.58 15.70 -1.84
CA SER A 21 -26.50 16.83 -1.97
C SER A 21 -25.83 18.21 -1.87
N VAL A 22 -24.56 18.26 -1.44
CA VAL A 22 -23.82 19.54 -1.32
C VAL A 22 -23.40 20.03 -2.71
N ASN A 23 -23.60 21.32 -2.97
CA ASN A 23 -23.20 21.94 -4.23
C ASN A 23 -21.71 22.34 -4.22
N TYR A 24 -20.89 21.59 -4.97
CA TYR A 24 -19.46 21.82 -5.11
C TYR A 24 -19.08 22.58 -6.41
N SER A 25 -20.02 23.22 -7.09
CA SER A 25 -19.78 23.87 -8.40
C SER A 25 -18.66 24.91 -8.41
N LYS A 26 -18.39 25.55 -7.26
CA LYS A 26 -17.33 26.56 -7.07
C LYS A 26 -16.03 26.00 -6.49
N VAL A 27 -15.93 24.69 -6.28
CA VAL A 27 -14.71 24.07 -5.75
C VAL A 27 -13.71 23.86 -6.89
N TRP A 28 -12.53 24.45 -6.75
CA TRP A 28 -11.42 24.33 -7.71
C TRP A 28 -10.27 23.48 -7.16
N TYR A 29 -10.17 23.36 -5.84
CA TYR A 29 -9.12 22.64 -5.16
C TYR A 29 -9.70 21.66 -4.17
N ILE A 30 -9.17 20.44 -4.19
CA ILE A 30 -9.39 19.43 -3.15
C ILE A 30 -8.05 19.23 -2.47
N ILE A 31 -8.02 19.38 -1.14
CA ILE A 31 -6.85 19.05 -0.33
C ILE A 31 -7.19 17.81 0.47
N PHE A 32 -6.43 16.74 0.26
CA PHE A 32 -6.53 15.51 1.02
C PHE A 32 -5.30 15.40 1.91
N GLU A 33 -5.50 15.78 3.17
CA GLU A 33 -4.50 15.72 4.22
C GLU A 33 -4.40 14.30 4.80
N GLU A 34 -3.19 13.89 5.17
CA GLU A 34 -2.86 12.59 5.78
C GLU A 34 -3.35 11.37 4.98
N PHE A 35 -3.23 11.41 3.65
CA PHE A 35 -3.66 10.28 2.80
C PHE A 35 -2.80 9.01 2.97
N MET A 36 -1.64 9.10 3.62
CA MET A 36 -0.79 7.94 3.91
C MET A 36 -1.06 7.47 5.35
N VAL A 37 -1.29 6.17 5.51
CA VAL A 37 -1.51 5.55 6.83
C VAL A 37 -0.27 4.78 7.28
N ASP A 38 -0.07 4.73 8.58
CA ASP A 38 1.05 4.02 9.23
C ASP A 38 0.79 2.50 9.40
N GLY A 39 -0.46 2.06 9.25
CA GLY A 39 -0.90 0.68 9.45
C GLY A 39 -0.99 0.24 10.92
N VAL A 40 -0.55 1.08 11.86
CA VAL A 40 -0.54 0.82 13.30
C VAL A 40 -1.67 1.58 13.98
N THR A 41 -1.67 2.90 13.87
CA THR A 41 -2.68 3.79 14.47
C THR A 41 -3.82 4.11 13.50
N SER A 42 -3.55 4.00 12.20
CA SER A 42 -4.47 4.36 11.12
C SER A 42 -4.50 3.27 10.04
N ARG A 43 -5.66 3.11 9.39
CA ARG A 43 -5.86 2.17 8.27
C ARG A 43 -6.68 2.83 7.19
N TYR A 44 -6.45 2.39 5.96
CA TYR A 44 -7.28 2.75 4.81
C TYR A 44 -8.74 2.31 4.99
N LEU A 45 -9.65 3.05 4.36
CA LEU A 45 -11.09 2.80 4.37
C LEU A 45 -11.42 1.57 3.53
N GLY A 46 -11.64 0.45 4.23
CA GLY A 46 -11.97 -0.83 3.64
C GLY A 46 -10.75 -1.60 3.13
N PRO A 47 -10.96 -2.82 2.60
CA PRO A 47 -9.88 -3.63 2.06
C PRO A 47 -9.37 -3.08 0.72
N GLY A 48 -8.09 -3.34 0.44
CA GLY A 48 -7.47 -3.14 -0.87
C GLY A 48 -7.44 -1.68 -1.28
N THR A 49 -7.94 -1.41 -2.49
CA THR A 49 -7.99 -0.06 -3.06
C THR A 49 -9.37 0.60 -2.89
N ASN A 50 -10.24 0.10 -2.00
CA ASN A 50 -11.60 0.61 -1.86
C ASN A 50 -11.65 2.10 -1.53
N GLU A 51 -10.74 2.58 -0.67
CA GLU A 51 -10.63 4.01 -0.37
C GLU A 51 -10.34 4.85 -1.62
N VAL A 52 -9.53 4.33 -2.55
CA VAL A 52 -9.25 5.01 -3.82
C VAL A 52 -10.54 5.18 -4.62
N SER A 53 -11.35 4.13 -4.72
CA SER A 53 -12.66 4.21 -5.39
C SER A 53 -13.64 5.15 -4.69
N ILE A 54 -13.62 5.23 -3.35
CA ILE A 54 -14.44 6.20 -2.60
C ILE A 54 -13.98 7.63 -2.93
N PHE A 55 -12.66 7.86 -2.97
CA PHE A 55 -12.07 9.14 -3.34
C PHE A 55 -12.42 9.54 -4.77
N GLU A 56 -12.34 8.62 -5.74
CA GLU A 56 -12.68 8.88 -7.14
C GLU A 56 -14.16 9.23 -7.31
N ASN A 57 -15.05 8.52 -6.62
CA ASN A 57 -16.48 8.85 -6.58
C ASN A 57 -16.74 10.24 -5.99
N PHE A 58 -15.97 10.62 -4.96
CA PHE A 58 -16.04 11.97 -4.40
C PHE A 58 -15.53 13.02 -5.39
N TYR A 59 -14.38 12.76 -6.03
CA TYR A 59 -13.82 13.64 -7.06
C TYR A 59 -14.83 13.87 -8.20
N GLU A 60 -15.45 12.80 -8.72
CA GLU A 60 -16.51 12.90 -9.75
C GLU A 60 -17.71 13.74 -9.28
N THR A 61 -18.10 13.59 -8.01
CA THR A 61 -19.19 14.40 -7.44
C THR A 61 -18.84 15.90 -7.42
N VAL A 62 -17.57 16.24 -7.21
CA VAL A 62 -17.06 17.62 -7.17
C VAL A 62 -16.82 18.18 -8.56
N ALA A 63 -16.07 17.47 -9.39
CA ALA A 63 -15.63 17.92 -10.71
C ALA A 63 -16.76 17.84 -11.74
N ARG A 64 -17.55 16.76 -11.73
CA ARG A 64 -18.53 16.45 -12.78
C ARG A 64 -17.87 16.58 -14.16
N LEU A 65 -18.36 17.48 -15.02
CA LEU A 65 -17.81 17.73 -16.36
C LEU A 65 -16.64 18.73 -16.38
N ARG A 66 -16.14 19.19 -15.21
CA ARG A 66 -15.13 20.24 -15.14
C ARG A 66 -13.71 19.67 -15.08
N ASN A 67 -12.86 20.13 -15.98
CA ASN A 67 -11.43 19.77 -16.04
C ASN A 67 -10.52 20.72 -15.25
N ASN A 68 -11.09 21.66 -14.47
CA ASN A 68 -10.33 22.68 -13.75
C ASN A 68 -10.15 22.39 -12.25
N VAL A 69 -10.60 21.22 -11.78
CA VAL A 69 -10.42 20.81 -10.37
C VAL A 69 -9.04 20.18 -10.21
N ARG A 70 -8.25 20.70 -9.27
CA ARG A 70 -6.94 20.14 -8.91
C ARG A 70 -6.99 19.52 -7.52
N VAL A 71 -6.28 18.42 -7.38
CA VAL A 71 -6.21 17.65 -6.14
C VAL A 71 -4.79 17.72 -5.58
N PHE A 72 -4.68 18.02 -4.29
CA PHE A 72 -3.42 18.01 -3.54
C PHE A 72 -3.49 16.94 -2.46
N PHE A 73 -2.68 15.90 -2.62
CA PHE A 73 -2.48 14.88 -1.58
C PHE A 73 -1.27 15.30 -0.75
N ILE A 74 -1.47 15.48 0.54
CA ILE A 74 -0.44 15.96 1.48
C ILE A 74 -0.32 14.93 2.59
N ALA A 75 0.87 14.40 2.82
CA ALA A 75 1.15 13.51 3.93
C ALA A 75 2.62 13.61 4.34
N ASN A 76 2.90 13.18 5.57
CA ASN A 76 4.26 12.84 5.97
C ASN A 76 4.73 11.61 5.19
N ALA A 77 6.02 11.53 4.88
CA ALA A 77 6.58 10.46 4.07
C ALA A 77 6.70 9.15 4.87
N PHE A 78 5.64 8.34 4.91
CA PHE A 78 5.63 7.06 5.63
C PHE A 78 6.15 5.89 4.77
N SER A 79 5.60 5.71 3.57
CA SER A 79 5.89 4.57 2.68
C SER A 79 5.76 4.99 1.21
N MET A 80 6.67 4.52 0.35
CA MET A 80 6.52 4.67 -1.10
C MET A 80 5.44 3.74 -1.67
N VAL A 81 5.10 2.69 -0.94
CA VAL A 81 4.03 1.77 -1.30
C VAL A 81 2.79 2.13 -0.50
N ASN A 82 1.87 2.80 -1.17
CA ASN A 82 0.54 3.10 -0.68
C ASN A 82 -0.51 2.76 -1.75
N ILE A 83 -1.77 2.58 -1.33
CA ILE A 83 -2.84 2.12 -2.22
C ILE A 83 -3.06 3.06 -3.42
N TYR A 84 -2.81 4.36 -3.27
CA TYR A 84 -2.95 5.34 -4.35
C TYR A 84 -1.82 5.23 -5.37
N PHE A 85 -0.57 5.09 -4.92
CA PHE A 85 0.57 4.92 -5.82
C PHE A 85 0.47 3.59 -6.57
N VAL A 86 0.03 2.53 -5.88
CA VAL A 86 -0.24 1.24 -6.52
C VAL A 86 -1.32 1.39 -7.59
N HIS A 87 -2.47 1.98 -7.24
CA HIS A 87 -3.61 2.16 -8.13
C HIS A 87 -3.28 3.02 -9.37
N TYR A 88 -2.63 4.17 -9.18
CA TYR A 88 -2.25 5.08 -10.28
C TYR A 88 -0.95 4.70 -10.99
N GLY A 89 -0.37 3.52 -10.71
CA GLY A 89 0.85 3.07 -11.39
C GLY A 89 2.09 3.92 -11.09
N ILE A 90 2.09 4.67 -9.99
CA ILE A 90 3.22 5.50 -9.56
C ILE A 90 4.29 4.57 -8.99
N ARG A 91 5.48 4.58 -9.60
CA ARG A 91 6.63 3.79 -9.17
C ARG A 91 7.85 4.71 -9.12
N LEU A 92 8.10 5.26 -7.94
CA LEU A 92 9.29 6.06 -7.68
C LEU A 92 10.53 5.15 -7.74
N LYS A 93 11.63 5.64 -8.33
CA LYS A 93 12.92 4.95 -8.34
C LYS A 93 14.02 5.86 -7.79
N PRO A 94 14.85 5.40 -6.83
CA PRO A 94 16.00 6.16 -6.38
C PRO A 94 17.00 6.37 -7.54
N PRO A 95 17.70 7.52 -7.60
CA PRO A 95 17.51 8.72 -6.77
C PRO A 95 16.28 9.52 -7.20
N PHE A 96 15.47 9.98 -6.23
CA PHE A 96 14.27 10.77 -6.52
C PHE A 96 14.60 12.25 -6.70
N LYS A 97 13.87 12.93 -7.58
CA LYS A 97 13.91 14.40 -7.69
C LYS A 97 12.92 15.02 -6.70
N THR A 98 13.03 16.31 -6.44
CA THR A 98 11.99 17.06 -5.70
C THR A 98 10.64 16.96 -6.39
N TYR A 99 10.62 16.95 -7.73
CA TYR A 99 9.40 16.80 -8.52
C TYR A 99 9.53 15.61 -9.48
N ASN A 100 8.62 14.65 -9.38
CA ASN A 100 8.59 13.45 -10.22
C ASN A 100 7.24 13.36 -10.93
N LYS A 101 7.23 13.42 -12.27
CA LYS A 101 6.01 13.45 -13.09
C LYS A 101 5.63 12.05 -13.59
N PHE A 102 4.36 11.71 -13.46
CA PHE A 102 3.73 10.46 -13.92
C PHE A 102 2.41 10.79 -14.62
N GLY A 103 2.43 11.02 -15.94
CA GLY A 103 1.26 11.50 -16.67
C GLY A 103 0.79 12.86 -16.13
N GLU A 104 -0.47 12.93 -15.71
CA GLU A 104 -1.10 14.11 -15.09
C GLU A 104 -0.80 14.24 -13.58
N ILE A 105 -0.13 13.26 -12.99
CA ILE A 105 0.19 13.25 -11.56
C ILE A 105 1.63 13.74 -11.35
N MET A 106 1.82 14.61 -10.37
CA MET A 106 3.13 15.06 -9.91
C MET A 106 3.34 14.67 -8.45
N VAL A 107 4.39 13.92 -8.18
CA VAL A 107 4.82 13.59 -6.82
C VAL A 107 5.92 14.56 -6.40
N CYS A 108 5.62 15.40 -5.40
CA CYS A 108 6.58 16.31 -4.78
C CYS A 108 7.18 15.66 -3.54
N ILE A 109 8.50 15.50 -3.51
CA ILE A 109 9.26 15.04 -2.33
C ILE A 109 10.01 16.25 -1.80
N TRP A 110 9.42 16.90 -0.80
CA TRP A 110 9.99 18.11 -0.21
C TRP A 110 10.87 17.77 0.99
N GLN A 111 12.16 18.06 0.86
CA GLN A 111 13.15 17.93 1.94
C GLN A 111 13.71 19.32 2.23
N ASP A 112 13.08 20.04 3.15
CA ASP A 112 13.61 21.34 3.59
C ASP A 112 14.63 21.13 4.70
N GLN A 113 15.89 21.42 4.38
CA GLN A 113 16.98 21.31 5.33
C GLN A 113 16.82 22.29 6.51
N SER A 114 16.29 23.49 6.27
CA SER A 114 16.10 24.51 7.30
C SER A 114 15.03 24.09 8.32
N TYR A 115 13.90 23.53 7.85
CA TYR A 115 12.89 22.92 8.72
C TYR A 115 13.46 21.76 9.56
N ARG A 116 14.28 20.88 8.96
CA ARG A 116 14.92 19.77 9.71
C ARG A 116 15.84 20.28 10.82
N GLU A 117 16.64 21.30 10.52
CA GLU A 117 17.55 21.91 11.50
C GLU A 117 16.78 22.60 12.62
N ALA A 118 15.72 23.36 12.29
CA ALA A 118 14.82 23.96 13.28
C ALA A 118 14.15 22.90 14.16
N LYS A 119 13.69 21.78 13.58
CA LYS A 119 13.07 20.68 14.31
C LYS A 119 14.09 19.99 15.24
N LYS A 120 15.35 19.81 14.80
CA LYS A 120 16.46 19.29 15.62
C LYS A 120 16.85 20.24 16.77
N ALA A 121 16.59 21.54 16.64
CA ALA A 121 16.82 22.52 17.70
C ALA A 121 15.72 22.53 18.80
N THR A 122 14.63 21.78 18.61
CA THR A 122 13.54 21.74 19.60
C THR A 122 13.93 20.95 20.86
N ARG A 123 13.42 21.38 22.02
CA ARG A 123 13.57 20.65 23.29
C ARG A 123 12.99 19.23 23.21
N PHE A 124 12.00 18.99 22.37
CA PHE A 124 11.47 17.64 22.18
C PHE A 124 12.49 16.75 21.48
N TYR A 125 13.18 17.24 20.45
CA TYR A 125 14.24 16.49 19.79
C TYR A 125 15.36 16.08 20.77
N SER A 126 15.75 16.95 21.71
CA SER A 126 16.77 16.56 22.70
C SER A 126 16.35 15.43 23.63
N ILE A 127 15.04 15.20 23.81
CA ILE A 127 14.49 14.09 24.59
C ILE A 127 14.50 12.80 23.77
N VAL A 128 14.15 12.86 22.47
CA VAL A 128 14.00 11.67 21.61
C VAL A 128 15.26 11.33 20.80
N LYS A 129 16.30 12.16 20.84
CA LYS A 129 17.54 11.96 20.09
C LYS A 129 18.16 10.59 20.40
N GLY A 130 18.44 9.82 19.36
CA GLY A 130 19.00 8.46 19.48
C GLY A 130 17.94 7.35 19.56
N THR A 131 16.66 7.69 19.48
CA THR A 131 15.57 6.73 19.31
C THR A 131 15.20 6.57 17.84
N GLU A 132 14.61 5.42 17.49
CA GLU A 132 14.01 5.18 16.17
C GLU A 132 13.07 6.31 15.75
N PHE A 133 12.25 6.80 16.68
CA PHE A 133 11.31 7.89 16.43
C PHE A 133 12.01 9.16 15.91
N ALA A 134 13.18 9.51 16.44
CA ALA A 134 13.91 10.70 16.00
C ALA A 134 14.55 10.53 14.61
N GLU A 135 14.90 9.31 14.21
CA GLU A 135 15.35 9.04 12.84
C GLU A 135 14.19 9.19 11.85
N HIS A 136 12.99 8.74 12.21
CA HIS A 136 11.82 8.70 11.32
C HIS A 136 11.14 10.05 11.18
N ALA A 137 10.80 10.69 12.31
CA ALA A 137 9.96 11.89 12.32
C ALA A 137 10.67 13.15 11.79
N TYR A 138 12.00 13.11 11.62
CA TYR A 138 12.81 14.29 11.32
C TYR A 138 13.54 14.21 9.98
N GLU A 139 13.72 13.01 9.39
CA GLU A 139 14.45 12.87 8.13
C GLU A 139 13.56 12.78 6.89
N ASN A 140 12.22 12.68 7.01
CA ASN A 140 11.28 12.48 5.89
C ASN A 140 11.74 11.37 4.93
N LYS A 141 12.35 10.32 5.48
CA LYS A 141 12.76 9.13 4.73
C LYS A 141 11.60 8.14 4.73
N PHE A 142 11.35 7.49 3.60
CA PHE A 142 10.40 6.38 3.50
C PHE A 142 10.94 5.21 4.33
N PHE A 143 10.46 5.10 5.57
CA PHE A 143 11.07 4.25 6.58
C PHE A 143 10.51 2.82 6.57
N MET A 144 9.26 2.61 6.13
CA MET A 144 8.62 1.30 6.15
C MET A 144 9.17 0.31 5.10
N ASP A 145 10.10 0.77 4.26
CA ASP A 145 10.61 0.04 3.10
C ASP A 145 11.86 -0.77 3.46
N SER A 146 11.68 -1.83 4.27
CA SER A 146 12.76 -2.80 4.54
C SER A 146 13.00 -3.69 3.32
N ASP A 147 14.26 -3.82 2.91
CA ASP A 147 14.70 -4.65 1.79
C ASP A 147 15.12 -6.07 2.18
N HIS A 148 15.11 -6.41 3.48
CA HIS A 148 15.57 -7.71 4.00
C HIS A 148 14.89 -8.92 3.35
N PHE A 149 13.61 -8.77 2.99
CA PHE A 149 12.81 -9.80 2.33
C PHE A 149 12.63 -9.56 0.83
N ILE A 150 13.29 -8.56 0.25
CA ILE A 150 13.17 -8.22 -1.16
C ILE A 150 14.26 -8.90 -1.97
N LYS A 151 13.90 -9.95 -2.71
CA LYS A 151 14.82 -10.73 -3.53
C LYS A 151 14.11 -11.24 -4.78
N LYS A 152 14.72 -11.00 -5.95
CA LYS A 152 14.24 -11.60 -7.20
C LYS A 152 14.43 -13.11 -7.16
N ARG A 153 13.46 -13.84 -7.69
CA ARG A 153 13.53 -15.30 -7.82
C ARG A 153 14.74 -15.73 -8.64
N ASP A 154 15.38 -16.82 -8.24
CA ASP A 154 16.41 -17.47 -9.04
C ASP A 154 15.80 -18.23 -10.24
N LYS A 155 16.65 -18.62 -11.19
CA LYS A 155 16.21 -19.27 -12.44
C LYS A 155 15.76 -20.72 -12.23
N GLU A 156 16.22 -21.36 -11.17
CA GLU A 156 15.89 -22.75 -10.83
C GLU A 156 14.54 -22.84 -10.10
N SER A 157 14.02 -21.70 -9.61
CA SER A 157 12.70 -21.64 -8.99
C SER A 157 11.58 -22.02 -9.97
N GLU A 158 10.73 -22.94 -9.55
CA GLU A 158 9.56 -23.38 -10.30
C GLU A 158 8.26 -22.86 -9.68
N PHE A 159 7.23 -22.75 -10.52
CA PHE A 159 5.92 -22.29 -10.06
C PHE A 159 5.27 -23.38 -9.22
N HIS A 160 4.92 -23.05 -7.99
CA HIS A 160 4.33 -24.00 -7.05
C HIS A 160 2.81 -23.84 -6.99
N PHE A 161 2.34 -22.66 -6.59
CA PHE A 161 0.93 -22.31 -6.56
C PHE A 161 0.75 -20.79 -6.63
N ALA A 162 -0.49 -20.33 -6.74
CA ALA A 162 -0.85 -18.93 -6.72
C ALA A 162 -1.78 -18.62 -5.55
N ILE A 163 -1.70 -17.38 -5.09
CA ILE A 163 -2.54 -16.82 -4.04
C ILE A 163 -3.29 -15.62 -4.63
N THR A 164 -4.61 -15.62 -4.54
CA THR A 164 -5.43 -14.44 -4.82
C THR A 164 -5.78 -13.73 -3.52
N TYR A 165 -5.41 -12.46 -3.43
CA TYR A 165 -5.73 -11.58 -2.31
C TYR A 165 -6.03 -10.17 -2.80
N MET A 166 -7.13 -9.58 -2.31
CA MET A 166 -7.59 -8.23 -2.67
C MET A 166 -7.73 -8.04 -4.19
N GLY A 167 -8.29 -9.04 -4.87
CA GLY A 167 -8.53 -9.02 -6.31
C GLY A 167 -7.28 -9.20 -7.19
N LYS A 168 -6.08 -9.32 -6.60
CA LYS A 168 -4.82 -9.53 -7.33
C LYS A 168 -4.29 -10.95 -7.08
N THR A 169 -3.76 -11.57 -8.13
CA THR A 169 -3.16 -12.91 -8.05
C THR A 169 -1.65 -12.82 -8.05
N TYR A 170 -1.03 -13.53 -7.11
CA TYR A 170 0.39 -13.57 -6.86
C TYR A 170 0.91 -14.99 -7.02
N GLY A 171 2.04 -15.16 -7.71
CA GLY A 171 2.68 -16.47 -7.87
C GLY A 171 3.60 -16.77 -6.71
N ILE A 172 3.51 -17.99 -6.19
CA ILE A 172 4.45 -18.57 -5.24
C ILE A 172 5.35 -19.53 -6.01
N TRP A 173 6.64 -19.22 -5.97
CA TRP A 173 7.69 -19.97 -6.63
C TRP A 173 8.58 -20.59 -5.55
N VAL A 174 9.16 -21.75 -5.82
CA VAL A 174 10.01 -22.46 -4.87
C VAL A 174 11.28 -22.93 -5.55
N ASN A 175 12.41 -22.75 -4.89
CA ASN A 175 13.63 -23.46 -5.23
C ASN A 175 13.83 -24.57 -4.19
N TRP A 176 13.53 -25.81 -4.58
CA TRP A 176 13.61 -26.98 -3.69
C TRP A 176 15.03 -27.30 -3.25
N ASN A 177 16.05 -26.92 -4.02
CA ASN A 177 17.46 -27.20 -3.69
C ASN A 177 17.89 -26.46 -2.41
N ILE A 178 17.36 -25.25 -2.21
CA ILE A 178 17.70 -24.37 -1.08
C ILE A 178 16.54 -24.18 -0.09
N GLY A 179 15.35 -24.72 -0.39
CA GLY A 179 14.16 -24.59 0.45
C GLY A 179 13.61 -23.16 0.55
N VAL A 180 13.90 -22.31 -0.44
CA VAL A 180 13.51 -20.89 -0.44
C VAL A 180 12.29 -20.68 -1.33
N TYR A 181 11.35 -19.87 -0.84
CA TYR A 181 10.17 -19.46 -1.59
C TYR A 181 10.26 -18.00 -2.02
N TYR A 182 9.66 -17.71 -3.18
CA TYR A 182 9.56 -16.37 -3.75
C TYR A 182 8.11 -16.04 -4.08
N VAL A 183 7.64 -14.92 -3.56
CA VAL A 183 6.33 -14.34 -3.86
C VAL A 183 6.50 -13.30 -4.95
N SER A 184 5.73 -13.40 -6.02
CA SER A 184 5.83 -12.50 -7.17
C SER A 184 4.47 -11.99 -7.64
N ASN A 185 4.47 -10.77 -8.18
CA ASN A 185 3.34 -10.24 -8.96
C ASN A 185 3.08 -11.01 -10.27
N LYS A 186 3.98 -11.92 -10.67
CA LYS A 186 3.81 -12.82 -11.80
C LYS A 186 3.52 -14.23 -11.31
N HIS A 187 2.67 -14.95 -12.02
CA HIS A 187 2.31 -16.33 -11.73
C HIS A 187 2.52 -17.22 -12.97
N GLY A 188 2.65 -18.53 -12.75
CA GLY A 188 2.63 -19.53 -13.81
C GLY A 188 1.23 -19.79 -14.35
N GLY A 189 1.04 -20.92 -15.03
CA GLY A 189 -0.27 -21.36 -15.51
C GLY A 189 -1.24 -21.61 -14.36
N LEU A 190 -2.33 -20.83 -14.30
CA LEU A 190 -3.38 -21.01 -13.30
C LEU A 190 -4.32 -22.14 -13.71
N THR A 191 -4.67 -22.96 -12.74
CA THR A 191 -5.66 -24.03 -12.85
C THR A 191 -6.60 -23.97 -11.65
N ALA A 192 -7.72 -24.68 -11.72
CA ALA A 192 -8.67 -24.76 -10.60
C ALA A 192 -8.08 -25.37 -9.32
N TYR A 193 -6.89 -25.98 -9.41
CA TYR A 193 -6.26 -26.72 -8.32
C TYR A 193 -5.04 -26.03 -7.71
N ASN A 194 -4.59 -24.90 -8.27
CA ASN A 194 -3.37 -24.23 -7.83
C ASN A 194 -3.56 -22.74 -7.53
N ASN A 195 -4.79 -22.23 -7.55
CA ASN A 195 -5.08 -20.84 -7.15
C ASN A 195 -5.86 -20.80 -5.84
N ILE A 196 -5.27 -20.20 -4.81
CA ILE A 196 -5.82 -20.19 -3.45
C ILE A 196 -6.37 -18.81 -3.12
N ALA A 197 -7.66 -18.73 -2.79
CA ALA A 197 -8.27 -17.49 -2.33
C ALA A 197 -8.03 -17.28 -0.83
N MET A 198 -7.51 -16.09 -0.48
CA MET A 198 -7.19 -15.72 0.91
C MET A 198 -8.30 -15.00 1.64
N SER A 199 -9.26 -14.44 0.92
CA SER A 199 -10.44 -13.79 1.49
C SER A 199 -11.72 -14.39 0.94
N LEU A 200 -12.84 -14.16 1.62
CA LEU A 200 -14.15 -14.55 1.12
C LEU A 200 -14.53 -13.77 -0.15
N GLU A 201 -14.13 -12.50 -0.24
CA GLU A 201 -14.36 -11.64 -1.42
C GLU A 201 -13.61 -12.16 -2.65
N ASP A 202 -12.44 -12.78 -2.44
CA ASP A 202 -11.62 -13.38 -3.50
C ASP A 202 -12.04 -14.81 -3.87
N ASN A 203 -13.03 -15.38 -3.17
CA ASN A 203 -13.47 -16.75 -3.37
C ASN A 203 -14.35 -16.86 -4.63
N ARG A 204 -13.71 -16.96 -5.80
CA ARG A 204 -14.36 -17.15 -7.10
C ARG A 204 -14.57 -18.64 -7.42
N PRO A 205 -15.53 -18.99 -8.29
CA PRO A 205 -15.57 -20.32 -8.89
C PRO A 205 -14.21 -20.65 -9.52
N ASN A 206 -13.64 -21.82 -9.19
CA ASN A 206 -12.29 -22.29 -9.54
C ASN A 206 -11.13 -21.81 -8.63
N ASN A 207 -11.39 -21.05 -7.57
CA ASN A 207 -10.40 -20.84 -6.52
C ASN A 207 -10.55 -21.89 -5.43
N ILE A 208 -9.43 -22.34 -4.86
CA ILE A 208 -9.46 -23.16 -3.67
C ILE A 208 -9.51 -22.25 -2.45
N ASN A 209 -10.50 -22.45 -1.59
CA ASN A 209 -10.52 -21.79 -0.30
C ASN A 209 -9.34 -22.24 0.56
N ILE A 210 -8.60 -21.30 1.17
CA ILE A 210 -7.44 -21.59 2.04
C ILE A 210 -7.73 -22.66 3.12
N ARG A 211 -8.97 -22.73 3.64
CA ARG A 211 -9.37 -23.73 4.66
C ARG A 211 -9.32 -25.17 4.14
N ARG A 212 -9.47 -25.40 2.83
CA ARG A 212 -9.38 -26.75 2.23
C ARG A 212 -7.95 -27.25 2.13
N VAL A 213 -7.00 -26.34 1.88
CA VAL A 213 -5.59 -26.66 1.63
C VAL A 213 -4.71 -26.51 2.88
N ARG A 214 -5.27 -26.02 4.00
CA ARG A 214 -4.51 -25.70 5.22
C ARG A 214 -3.61 -26.84 5.73
N ASN A 215 -4.08 -28.09 5.58
CA ASN A 215 -3.40 -29.29 6.06
C ASN A 215 -2.73 -30.08 4.94
N MET A 216 -2.73 -29.58 3.71
CA MET A 216 -2.06 -30.26 2.61
C MET A 216 -0.54 -30.11 2.76
N PRO A 217 0.26 -31.14 2.42
CA PRO A 217 1.70 -31.14 2.64
C PRO A 217 2.42 -29.92 2.05
N PHE A 218 2.03 -29.49 0.85
CA PHE A 218 2.63 -28.33 0.19
C PHE A 218 2.42 -27.02 0.97
N MET A 219 1.27 -26.87 1.62
CA MET A 219 0.93 -25.70 2.43
C MET A 219 1.67 -25.73 3.77
N GLN A 220 1.83 -26.91 4.36
CA GLN A 220 2.65 -27.10 5.56
C GLN A 220 4.13 -26.76 5.28
N ALA A 221 4.67 -27.20 4.14
CA ALA A 221 6.03 -26.87 3.72
C ALA A 221 6.20 -25.35 3.53
N PHE A 222 5.25 -24.69 2.88
CA PHE A 222 5.27 -23.23 2.72
C PHE A 222 5.23 -22.52 4.08
N ARG A 223 4.35 -22.92 5.00
CA ARG A 223 4.27 -22.33 6.35
C ARG A 223 5.56 -22.48 7.14
N LYS A 224 6.18 -23.65 7.08
CA LYS A 224 7.49 -23.89 7.71
C LYS A 224 8.53 -22.92 7.16
N ALA A 225 8.56 -22.71 5.84
CA ALA A 225 9.45 -21.73 5.24
C ALA A 225 9.13 -20.29 5.69
N VAL A 226 7.84 -19.94 5.90
CA VAL A 226 7.49 -18.65 6.52
C VAL A 226 8.08 -18.56 7.92
N ASP A 227 7.92 -19.60 8.76
CA ASP A 227 8.43 -19.65 10.14
C ASP A 227 9.96 -19.51 10.22
N GLU A 228 10.67 -20.11 9.27
CA GLU A 228 12.13 -20.06 9.15
C GLU A 228 12.65 -18.80 8.43
N ASN A 229 11.77 -17.85 8.08
CA ASN A 229 12.10 -16.62 7.34
C ASN A 229 12.71 -16.87 5.94
N ASN A 230 12.34 -17.97 5.30
CA ASN A 230 12.80 -18.41 3.97
C ASN A 230 11.84 -17.99 2.83
N VAL A 231 11.04 -16.95 3.03
CA VAL A 231 10.10 -16.42 2.03
C VAL A 231 10.48 -15.00 1.65
N PHE A 232 10.78 -14.79 0.38
CA PHE A 232 11.18 -13.51 -0.19
C PHE A 232 10.15 -13.00 -1.20
N TYR A 233 10.21 -11.71 -1.51
CA TYR A 233 9.27 -11.01 -2.36
C TYR A 233 10.03 -10.33 -3.50
N ASP A 234 9.49 -10.37 -4.72
CA ASP A 234 10.17 -9.83 -5.91
C ASP A 234 10.33 -8.30 -5.89
N ASN A 235 9.46 -7.60 -5.17
CA ASN A 235 9.49 -6.16 -4.98
C ASN A 235 8.74 -5.76 -3.70
N LEU A 236 8.96 -4.51 -3.29
CA LEU A 236 8.39 -3.91 -2.09
C LEU A 236 6.86 -3.84 -2.10
N GLU A 237 6.22 -3.65 -3.27
CA GLU A 237 4.77 -3.65 -3.38
C GLU A 237 4.20 -5.02 -3.01
N THR A 238 4.80 -6.09 -3.51
CA THR A 238 4.37 -7.45 -3.18
C THR A 238 4.60 -7.78 -1.71
N TYR A 239 5.71 -7.33 -1.12
CA TYR A 239 5.96 -7.46 0.32
C TYR A 239 4.90 -6.73 1.16
N ALA A 240 4.67 -5.44 0.90
CA ALA A 240 3.72 -4.63 1.67
C ALA A 240 2.29 -5.20 1.62
N MET A 241 1.87 -5.72 0.45
CA MET A 241 0.52 -6.26 0.27
C MET A 241 0.32 -7.64 0.91
N LEU A 242 1.36 -8.48 0.98
CA LEU A 242 1.22 -9.88 1.37
C LEU A 242 1.90 -10.26 2.69
N LYS A 243 2.79 -9.44 3.26
CA LYS A 243 3.52 -9.79 4.49
C LYS A 243 2.60 -10.25 5.62
N GLU A 244 1.51 -9.53 5.86
CA GLU A 244 0.54 -9.84 6.92
C GLU A 244 -0.23 -11.13 6.61
N VAL A 245 -0.68 -11.29 5.37
CA VAL A 245 -1.44 -12.48 4.93
C VAL A 245 -0.59 -13.74 5.02
N VAL A 246 0.64 -13.66 4.51
CA VAL A 246 1.61 -14.77 4.55
C VAL A 246 2.01 -15.09 5.99
N TYR A 247 2.21 -14.08 6.84
CA TYR A 247 2.48 -14.28 8.26
C TYR A 247 1.29 -14.95 8.98
N LEU A 248 0.06 -14.49 8.72
CA LEU A 248 -1.15 -15.07 9.32
C LEU A 248 -1.38 -16.53 8.90
N MET A 249 -0.83 -17.00 7.79
CA MET A 249 -0.89 -18.42 7.43
C MET A 249 -0.29 -19.36 8.48
N ARG A 250 0.63 -18.86 9.32
CA ARG A 250 1.19 -19.60 10.47
C ARG A 250 0.11 -19.99 11.49
N THR A 251 -0.90 -19.11 11.66
CA THR A 251 -1.93 -19.24 12.71
C THR A 251 -3.16 -20.03 12.30
N ILE A 252 -3.28 -20.42 11.02
CA ILE A 252 -4.42 -21.18 10.51
C ILE A 252 -4.23 -22.66 10.91
N THR A 253 -4.56 -23.00 12.16
CA THR A 253 -4.79 -24.38 12.61
C THR A 253 -6.09 -24.94 12.03
#